data_AF-A0A962LGD9-F1
#
_entry.id   AF-A0A962LGD9-F1
#
_cell.length_a   1.000
_cell.length_b   1.000
_cell.length_c   1.000
_cell.angle_alpha   90.00
_cell.angle_beta   90.00
_cell.angle_gamma   90.00
#
_symmetry.space_group_name_H-M   'P 1'
#
loop_
_entity.id
_entity.type
_entity.pdbx_description
1 polymer ?
#
loop_
_entity_poly.entity_id
_entity_poly.type
_entity_poly.pdbx_seq_one_letter_code
_entity_poly.pdbx_strand_id
1 'polypeptide(L)'
;MKDLLNLLKSQGQTEEFDAIRIGLASPEMIRSWSFGEVKKPETINYRTFKPERDGLFCAKIFGPVKDYECLCGKYKRLKHRGVICEKCGVE
;
A
#
# COMPACT_ATOMS: atom_id res chain seq x y z
N MET A 1 19.47 -12.77 28.38
CA MET A 1 19.68 -11.30 28.43
C MET A 1 19.93 -10.68 27.06
N LYS A 2 20.67 -11.31 26.13
CA LYS A 2 20.85 -10.82 24.74
C LYS A 2 19.54 -10.78 23.94
N ASP A 3 18.64 -11.75 24.16
CA ASP A 3 17.35 -11.79 23.46
C ASP A 3 16.35 -10.70 23.91
N LEU A 4 16.46 -10.25 25.17
CA LEU A 4 15.67 -9.14 25.71
C LEU A 4 16.11 -7.78 25.14
N LEU A 5 17.41 -7.63 24.85
CA LEU A 5 17.98 -6.44 24.21
C LEU A 5 17.53 -6.30 22.74
N ASN A 6 17.31 -7.41 22.04
CA ASN A 6 16.78 -7.39 20.67
C ASN A 6 15.29 -7.01 20.62
N LEU A 7 14.52 -7.33 21.67
CA LEU A 7 13.11 -6.96 21.76
C LEU A 7 12.91 -5.44 21.98
N LEU A 8 13.80 -4.82 22.76
CA LEU A 8 13.81 -3.37 23.02
C LEU A 8 14.31 -2.53 21.85
N LYS A 9 14.96 -3.14 20.84
CA LYS A 9 15.59 -2.43 19.71
C LYS A 9 14.66 -2.09 18.54
N SER A 10 13.36 -2.41 18.62
CA SER A 10 12.50 -2.45 17.43
C SER A 10 11.27 -1.54 17.43
N GLN A 11 11.24 -0.49 18.25
CA GLN A 11 10.16 0.50 18.16
C GLN A 11 10.70 1.91 18.00
N GLY A 12 10.79 2.35 16.74
CA GLY A 12 10.71 3.78 16.40
C GLY A 12 12.02 4.49 16.05
N GLN A 13 13.15 3.81 15.94
CA GLN A 13 14.33 4.40 15.31
C GLN A 13 14.29 4.10 13.81
N THR A 14 14.01 5.12 13.00
CA THR A 14 14.65 5.22 11.69
C THR A 14 16.13 5.01 11.94
N GLU A 15 16.67 3.88 11.50
CA GLU A 15 18.13 3.70 11.52
C GLU A 15 18.72 4.87 10.72
N GLU A 16 19.49 5.72 11.39
CA GLU A 16 20.24 6.77 10.71
C GLU A 16 21.23 6.06 9.78
N PHE A 17 21.11 6.32 8.49
CA PHE A 17 21.99 5.71 7.49
C PHE A 17 23.28 6.54 7.38
N ASP A 18 24.44 5.88 7.40
CA ASP A 18 25.73 6.56 7.24
C ASP A 18 26.05 6.92 5.79
N ALA A 19 25.42 6.25 4.82
CA ALA A 19 25.69 6.42 3.39
C ALA A 19 24.47 6.11 2.49
N ILE A 20 24.40 6.77 1.34
CA ILE A 20 23.40 6.53 0.27
C ILE A 20 24.13 6.00 -0.96
N ARG A 21 23.55 4.97 -1.60
CA ARG A 21 24.05 4.42 -2.87
C ARG A 21 23.01 4.61 -3.98
N ILE A 22 23.48 4.89 -5.19
CA ILE A 22 22.68 4.88 -6.42
C ILE A 22 23.14 3.72 -7.32
N GLY A 23 22.19 3.13 -8.04
CA GLY A 23 22.44 2.04 -8.97
C GLY A 23 21.26 1.85 -9.92
N LEU A 24 21.47 1.05 -10.97
CA LEU A 24 20.39 0.66 -11.87
C LEU A 24 19.51 -0.39 -11.20
N ALA A 25 18.20 -0.21 -11.29
CA ALA A 25 17.23 -1.18 -10.80
C ALA A 25 17.02 -2.28 -11.86
N SER A 26 17.08 -3.55 -11.45
CA SER A 26 16.75 -4.68 -12.33
C SER A 26 15.21 -4.81 -12.48
N PRO A 27 14.72 -5.52 -13.51
CA PRO A 27 13.29 -5.80 -13.65
C PRO A 27 12.68 -6.49 -12.42
N GLU A 28 13.43 -7.39 -11.78
CA GLU A 28 13.00 -8.09 -10.56
C GLU A 28 12.87 -7.11 -9.38
N MET A 29 13.83 -6.18 -9.25
CA MET A 29 13.80 -5.13 -8.23
C MET A 29 12.58 -4.21 -8.41
N ILE A 30 12.31 -3.76 -9.65
CA ILE A 30 11.14 -2.92 -9.95
C ILE A 30 9.83 -3.63 -9.57
N ARG A 31 9.72 -4.93 -9.87
CA ARG A 31 8.55 -5.73 -9.50
C ARG A 31 8.42 -5.90 -7.99
N SER A 32 9.53 -6.00 -7.26
CA SER A 32 9.52 -6.14 -5.80
C SER A 32 8.97 -4.91 -5.06
N TRP A 33 9.09 -3.72 -5.66
CA TRP A 33 8.53 -2.47 -5.11
C TRP A 33 7.05 -2.27 -5.43
N SER A 34 6.54 -3.02 -6.41
CA SER A 34 5.16 -2.86 -6.89
C SER A 34 4.18 -3.67 -6.05
N PHE A 35 3.07 -3.04 -5.69
CA PHE A 35 1.92 -3.66 -5.03
C PHE A 35 0.86 -4.15 -6.04
N GLY A 36 1.09 -3.93 -7.34
CA GLY A 36 0.17 -4.35 -8.39
C GLY A 36 0.46 -3.72 -9.75
N GLU A 37 -0.12 -4.30 -10.79
CA GLU A 37 0.07 -3.88 -12.18
C GLU A 37 -1.09 -2.99 -12.65
N VAL A 38 -0.77 -1.82 -13.19
CA VAL A 38 -1.74 -0.97 -13.89
C VAL A 38 -1.89 -1.48 -15.32
N LYS A 39 -3.10 -1.87 -15.68
CA LYS A 39 -3.41 -2.46 -17.00
C LYS A 39 -4.10 -1.50 -17.94
N LYS A 40 -4.70 -0.44 -17.40
CA LYS A 40 -5.50 0.49 -18.17
C LYS A 40 -5.13 1.95 -17.88
N PRO A 41 -5.29 2.86 -18.85
CA PRO A 41 -4.93 4.26 -18.68
C PRO A 41 -6.01 5.08 -17.96
N GLU A 42 -7.15 4.50 -17.56
CA GLU A 42 -8.20 5.28 -16.91
C GLU A 42 -7.79 5.75 -15.50
N THR A 43 -8.32 6.90 -15.11
CA THR A 43 -7.97 7.56 -13.86
C THR A 43 -9.10 7.42 -12.84
N ILE A 44 -10.15 8.19 -13.01
CA ILE A 44 -11.33 8.23 -12.15
C ILE A 44 -12.59 8.22 -13.00
N ASN A 45 -13.66 7.69 -12.42
CA ASN A 45 -14.97 7.74 -13.02
C ASN A 45 -15.52 9.16 -13.03
N TYR A 46 -15.97 9.64 -14.18
CA TYR A 46 -16.44 11.02 -14.36
C TYR A 46 -17.68 11.39 -13.53
N ARG A 47 -18.55 10.43 -13.17
CA ARG A 47 -19.77 10.71 -12.37
C ARG A 47 -19.53 10.53 -10.89
N THR A 48 -18.88 9.43 -10.52
CA THR A 48 -18.76 9.03 -9.10
C THR A 48 -17.49 9.55 -8.46
N PHE A 49 -16.53 10.05 -9.25
CA PHE A 49 -15.18 10.43 -8.84
C PHE A 49 -14.42 9.31 -8.12
N LYS A 50 -14.89 8.06 -8.26
CA LYS A 50 -14.22 6.88 -7.72
C LYS A 50 -13.11 6.45 -8.67
N PRO A 51 -11.95 6.01 -8.15
CA PRO A 51 -10.91 5.46 -8.98
C PRO A 51 -11.38 4.23 -9.76
N GLU A 52 -10.90 4.13 -11.00
CA GLU A 52 -11.19 2.99 -11.86
C GLU A 52 -10.34 1.76 -11.47
N ARG A 53 -10.89 0.56 -11.71
CA ARG A 53 -10.21 -0.70 -11.39
C ARG A 53 -9.11 -0.99 -12.41
N ASP A 54 -7.93 -1.34 -11.91
CA ASP A 54 -6.70 -1.57 -12.69
C ASP A 54 -6.21 -0.34 -13.48
N GLY A 55 -6.73 0.84 -13.13
CA GLY A 55 -6.32 2.14 -13.66
C GLY A 55 -5.21 2.80 -12.84
N LEU A 56 -4.81 4.00 -13.27
CA LEU A 56 -3.69 4.75 -12.70
C LEU A 56 -3.88 5.14 -11.22
N PHE A 57 -5.12 5.23 -10.75
CA PHE A 57 -5.45 5.55 -9.35
C PHE A 57 -6.10 4.37 -8.60
N CYS A 58 -5.89 3.12 -9.07
CA CYS A 58 -6.58 1.97 -8.51
C CYS A 58 -6.33 1.81 -7.00
N ALA A 59 -7.40 1.89 -6.19
CA ALA A 59 -7.33 1.78 -4.74
C ALA A 59 -6.83 0.40 -4.25
N LYS A 60 -6.90 -0.63 -5.10
CA LYS A 60 -6.34 -1.95 -4.79
C LYS A 60 -4.81 -1.95 -4.81
N ILE A 61 -4.20 -1.15 -5.69
CA ILE A 61 -2.74 -1.10 -5.88
C ILE A 61 -2.13 -0.08 -4.91
N PHE A 62 -2.75 1.10 -4.80
CA PHE A 62 -2.18 2.23 -4.07
C PHE A 62 -2.79 2.44 -2.67
N GLY A 63 -3.85 1.70 -2.33
CA GLY A 63 -4.52 1.79 -1.03
C GLY A 63 -5.85 2.56 -1.05
N PRO A 64 -6.55 2.63 0.10
CA PRO A 64 -7.87 3.23 0.19
C PRO A 64 -7.85 4.76 0.00
N VAL A 65 -8.94 5.29 -0.56
CA VAL A 65 -9.12 6.75 -0.77
C VAL A 65 -9.44 7.49 0.55
N LYS A 66 -9.99 6.76 1.52
CA LYS A 66 -10.38 7.29 2.84
C LYS A 66 -9.80 6.42 3.93
N ASP A 67 -9.43 7.04 5.04
CA ASP A 67 -8.84 6.34 6.18
C ASP A 67 -9.78 5.26 6.72
N TYR A 68 -9.26 4.03 6.82
CA TYR A 68 -9.96 2.87 7.39
C TYR A 68 -11.32 2.58 6.72
N GLU A 69 -11.47 2.89 5.43
CA GLU A 69 -12.67 2.61 4.63
C GLU A 69 -12.31 2.05 3.26
N CYS A 70 -12.83 0.86 2.96
CA CYS A 70 -12.67 0.25 1.64
C CYS A 70 -13.49 0.99 0.55
N LEU A 71 -13.07 0.90 -0.71
CA LEU A 71 -13.70 1.62 -1.83
C LEU A 71 -15.20 1.34 -2.02
N CYS A 72 -15.65 0.11 -1.74
CA CYS A 72 -17.07 -0.26 -1.86
C CYS A 72 -17.91 0.13 -0.64
N GLY A 73 -17.28 0.57 0.46
CA GLY A 73 -17.95 0.96 1.70
C GLY A 73 -18.45 -0.20 2.57
N LYS A 74 -18.13 -1.47 2.26
CA LYS A 74 -18.51 -2.64 3.06
C LYS A 74 -17.83 -2.62 4.44
N TYR A 75 -16.51 -2.44 4.44
CA TYR A 75 -15.71 -2.29 5.64
C TYR A 75 -15.42 -0.80 5.86
N LYS A 76 -15.81 -0.33 7.05
CA LYS A 76 -15.63 1.06 7.52
C LYS A 76 -15.19 1.06 8.97
N ARG A 77 -14.47 2.13 9.36
CA ARG A 77 -13.99 2.42 10.72
C ARG A 77 -12.83 1.51 11.14
N LEU A 78 -12.12 1.91 12.19
CA LEU A 78 -10.91 1.22 12.69
C LEU A 78 -11.08 -0.26 13.04
N LYS A 79 -12.33 -0.74 13.27
CA LYS A 79 -12.59 -2.14 13.66
C LYS A 79 -12.12 -3.17 12.63
N HIS A 80 -12.01 -2.78 11.36
CA HIS A 80 -11.64 -3.65 10.24
C HIS A 80 -10.25 -3.32 9.69
N ARG A 81 -9.37 -2.74 10.51
CA ARG A 81 -8.01 -2.38 10.11
C ARG A 81 -7.23 -3.62 9.69
N GLY A 82 -6.64 -3.59 8.49
CA GLY A 82 -5.86 -4.70 7.92
C GLY A 82 -6.73 -5.81 7.30
N VAL A 83 -8.04 -5.58 7.11
CA VAL A 83 -8.94 -6.56 6.48
C VAL A 83 -9.12 -6.23 5.00
N ILE A 84 -8.57 -7.08 4.14
CA ILE A 84 -8.74 -6.95 2.69
C ILE A 84 -10.20 -7.20 2.30
N CYS A 85 -10.81 -6.25 1.61
CA CYS A 85 -12.19 -6.36 1.20
C CYS A 85 -12.39 -7.38 0.07
N GLU A 86 -13.19 -8.42 0.31
CA GLU A 86 -13.63 -9.43 -0.68
C GLU A 86 -14.14 -8.84 -2.02
N LYS A 87 -14.80 -7.67 -1.97
CA LYS A 87 -15.50 -7.09 -3.12
C LYS A 87 -14.60 -6.20 -3.98
N CYS A 88 -13.79 -5.36 -3.35
CA CYS A 88 -12.95 -4.37 -4.07
C CYS A 88 -11.44 -4.65 -3.96
N GLY A 89 -11.01 -5.59 -3.12
CA GLY A 89 -9.60 -5.94 -2.93
C GLY A 89 -8.77 -4.87 -2.23
N VAL A 90 -9.42 -3.87 -1.61
CA VAL A 90 -8.75 -2.79 -0.88
C VAL A 90 -8.61 -3.21 0.58
N GLU A 91 -7.42 -3.03 1.14
CA GLU A 91 -7.10 -3.21 2.56
C GLU A 91 -7.75 -2.16 3.48
#